data_AF-A0A1H8M0Y0-F1
#
_entry.id   AF-A0A1H8M0Y0-F1
#
_cell.length_a   1.000
_cell.length_b   1.000
_cell.length_c   1.000
_cell.angle_alpha   90.00
_cell.angle_beta   90.00
_cell.angle_gamma   90.00
#
_symmetry.space_group_name_H-M   'P 1'
#
loop_
_entity.id
_entity.type
_entity.pdbx_description
1 polymer ?
#
loop_
_entity_poly.entity_id
_entity_poly.type
_entity_poly.pdbx_seq_one_letter_code
_entity_poly.pdbx_strand_id
1 'polypeptide(L)'
;MTNKVKFCRLLRERSNEHRKAINLMLLNELYGQTISFLRQELDSMVRVIFLIEQSDFSIGEHFVEQTLSNAKWTLPNSRTIVTDRQMVELSNT
;
A
#
# COMPACT_ATOMS: atom_id res chain seq x y z
N MET A 1 -19.04 -9.03 1.95
CA MET A 1 -17.57 -9.14 1.81
C MET A 1 -16.91 -8.11 2.71
N THR A 2 -16.04 -8.54 3.62
CA THR A 2 -15.39 -7.63 4.60
C THR A 2 -14.43 -6.65 3.92
N ASN A 3 -14.15 -5.51 4.57
CA ASN A 3 -13.23 -4.50 4.05
C ASN A 3 -11.82 -5.07 3.83
N LYS A 4 -11.34 -5.97 4.70
CA LYS A 4 -10.06 -6.68 4.51
C LYS A 4 -10.02 -7.50 3.22
N VAL A 5 -11.10 -8.22 2.90
CA VAL A 5 -11.16 -9.01 1.64
C VAL A 5 -11.17 -8.09 0.41
N LYS A 6 -11.90 -6.97 0.46
CA LYS A 6 -11.88 -5.95 -0.62
C LYS A 6 -10.48 -5.39 -0.82
N PHE A 7 -9.79 -5.06 0.27
CA PHE A 7 -8.43 -4.53 0.25
C PHE A 7 -7.43 -5.53 -0.32
N CYS A 8 -7.45 -6.79 0.14
CA CYS A 8 -6.59 -7.84 -0.40
C CYS A 8 -6.84 -8.07 -1.89
N ARG A 9 -8.11 -8.00 -2.34
CA ARG A 9 -8.45 -8.11 -3.75
C ARG A 9 -7.87 -6.94 -4.55
N LEU A 10 -8.08 -5.69 -4.10
CA LEU A 10 -7.56 -4.49 -4.72
C LEU A 10 -6.02 -4.55 -4.89
N LEU A 11 -5.30 -4.95 -3.83
CA LEU A 11 -3.85 -5.08 -3.89
C LEU A 11 -3.39 -6.12 -4.92
N ARG A 12 -4.05 -7.28 -4.97
CA ARG A 12 -3.71 -8.35 -5.93
C ARG A 12 -4.00 -7.94 -7.37
N GLU A 13 -5.12 -7.26 -7.60
CA GLU A 13 -5.48 -6.74 -8.92
C GLU A 13 -4.45 -5.72 -9.40
N ARG A 14 -4.10 -4.74 -8.56
CA ARG A 14 -3.06 -3.74 -8.88
C ARG A 14 -1.69 -4.37 -9.09
N SER A 15 -1.28 -5.32 -8.26
CA SER A 15 0.01 -6.02 -8.41
C SER A 15 0.06 -6.84 -9.71
N ASN A 16 -1.05 -7.47 -10.11
CA ASN A 16 -1.14 -8.15 -11.41
C ASN A 16 -1.04 -7.17 -12.59
N GLU A 17 -1.63 -5.98 -12.48
CA GLU A 17 -1.50 -4.93 -13.48
C GLU A 17 -0.06 -4.41 -13.58
N HIS A 18 0.56 -4.10 -12.43
CA HIS A 18 1.97 -3.70 -12.33
C HIS A 18 2.89 -4.76 -12.96
N ARG A 19 2.67 -6.05 -12.71
CA ARG A 19 3.43 -7.12 -13.34
C ARG A 19 3.36 -7.08 -14.86
N LYS A 20 2.16 -6.89 -15.42
CA LYS A 20 1.97 -6.77 -16.88
C LYS A 20 2.69 -5.53 -17.43
N ALA A 21 2.57 -4.39 -16.74
CA ALA A 21 3.23 -3.15 -17.12
C ALA A 21 4.76 -3.29 -17.10
N ILE A 22 5.32 -3.89 -16.04
CA ILE A 22 6.75 -4.17 -15.90
C ILE A 22 7.25 -5.02 -17.07
N ASN A 23 6.54 -6.10 -17.43
CA ASN A 23 6.94 -6.96 -18.55
C ASN A 23 7.00 -6.17 -19.87
N LEU A 24 5.98 -5.33 -20.15
CA LEU A 24 5.96 -4.50 -21.35
C LEU A 24 7.12 -3.48 -21.34
N MET A 25 7.41 -2.86 -20.19
CA MET A 25 8.49 -1.88 -20.06
C MET A 25 9.87 -2.51 -20.22
N LEU A 26 10.08 -3.70 -19.65
CA LEU A 26 11.33 -4.44 -19.79
C LEU A 26 11.60 -4.83 -21.25
N LEU A 27 10.57 -5.29 -21.98
CA LEU A 27 10.67 -5.62 -23.41
C LEU A 27 11.04 -4.42 -24.29
N ASN A 28 10.73 -3.21 -23.83
CA ASN A 28 11.04 -1.96 -24.53
C ASN A 28 12.23 -1.21 -23.91
N GLU A 29 13.00 -1.88 -23.03
CA GLU A 29 14.20 -1.31 -22.39
C GLU A 29 13.92 -0.03 -21.57
N LEU A 30 12.69 0.15 -21.10
CA LEU A 30 12.25 1.32 -20.32
C LEU A 30 12.55 1.14 -18.82
N TYR A 31 13.82 0.95 -18.47
CA TYR A 31 14.24 0.56 -17.12
C TYR A 31 13.84 1.56 -16.03
N GLY A 32 13.88 2.86 -16.32
CA GLY A 32 13.42 3.89 -15.38
C GLY A 32 11.96 3.70 -14.97
N GLN A 33 11.11 3.32 -15.93
CA GLN A 33 9.69 3.05 -15.67
C GLN A 33 9.50 1.73 -14.93
N THR A 34 10.28 0.69 -15.27
CA THR A 34 10.30 -0.55 -14.49
C THR A 34 10.64 -0.29 -13.02
N ILE A 35 11.68 0.49 -12.73
CA ILE A 35 12.06 0.85 -11.36
C ILE A 35 10.95 1.65 -10.67
N SER A 36 10.27 2.54 -11.38
CA SER A 36 9.11 3.28 -10.83
C SER A 36 7.98 2.34 -10.36
N PHE A 37 7.62 1.33 -11.16
CA PHE A 37 6.63 0.33 -10.75
C PHE A 37 7.12 -0.55 -9.58
N LEU A 38 8.39 -0.96 -9.58
CA LEU A 38 8.97 -1.70 -8.46
C LEU A 38 8.93 -0.89 -7.16
N ARG A 39 9.22 0.42 -7.22
CA ARG A 39 9.09 1.33 -6.06
C ARG A 39 7.66 1.37 -5.53
N GLN A 40 6.66 1.42 -6.41
CA GLN A 40 5.25 1.42 -6.02
C GLN A 40 4.83 0.09 -5.35
N GLU A 41 5.34 -1.04 -5.83
CA GLU A 41 5.12 -2.34 -5.18
C GLU A 41 5.77 -2.40 -3.79
N LEU A 42 6.99 -1.85 -3.64
CA LEU A 42 7.66 -1.75 -2.35
C LEU A 42 6.89 -0.86 -1.36
N ASP A 43 6.40 0.32 -1.78
CA ASP A 43 5.54 1.18 -0.94
C ASP A 43 4.30 0.42 -0.45
N SER A 44 3.69 -0.36 -1.34
CA SER A 44 2.52 -1.16 -1.01
C SER A 44 2.83 -2.25 0.01
N MET A 45 4.00 -2.89 -0.09
CA MET A 45 4.46 -3.88 0.88
C MET A 45 4.69 -3.24 2.25
N VAL A 46 5.35 -2.07 2.31
CA VAL A 46 5.56 -1.32 3.56
C VAL A 46 4.22 -0.97 4.22
N ARG A 47 3.23 -0.50 3.45
CA ARG A 47 1.88 -0.25 3.95
C ARG A 47 1.21 -1.50 4.52
N VAL A 48 1.38 -2.66 3.90
CA VAL A 48 0.81 -3.92 4.38
C VAL A 48 1.49 -4.38 5.68
N ILE A 49 2.82 -4.28 5.76
CA ILE A 49 3.56 -4.57 7.00
C ILE A 49 3.08 -3.66 8.11
N PHE A 50 2.99 -2.35 7.85
CA PHE A 50 2.48 -1.38 8.81
C PHE A 50 1.08 -1.75 9.33
N LEU A 51 0.17 -2.20 8.45
CA LEU A 51 -1.18 -2.66 8.86
C LEU A 51 -1.16 -3.93 9.72
N ILE A 52 -0.20 -4.83 9.49
CA ILE A 52 -0.03 -6.05 10.28
C ILE A 52 0.51 -5.72 11.68
N GLU A 53 1.42 -4.76 11.78
CA GLU A 53 2.03 -4.31 13.05
C GLU A 53 1.07 -3.47 13.91
N GLN A 54 -0.11 -3.08 13.41
CA GLN A 54 -1.10 -2.39 14.23
C GLN A 54 -1.68 -3.34 15.28
N SER A 55 -1.38 -3.07 16.55
CA SER A 55 -1.91 -3.82 17.70
C SER A 55 -3.41 -3.63 17.90
N ASP A 56 -3.94 -2.46 17.52
CA ASP A 56 -5.37 -2.15 17.56
C ASP A 56 -6.02 -2.42 16.19
N PHE A 57 -6.95 -3.38 16.19
CA PHE A 57 -7.71 -3.75 14.99
C PHE A 57 -8.46 -2.57 14.36
N SER A 58 -8.98 -1.66 15.18
CA SER A 58 -9.78 -0.52 14.71
C SER A 58 -8.96 0.48 13.90
N ILE A 59 -7.68 0.63 14.26
CA ILE A 59 -6.71 1.46 13.52
C ILE A 59 -6.43 0.85 12.14
N GLY A 60 -6.21 -0.47 12.08
CA GLY A 60 -6.02 -1.17 10.81
C GLY A 60 -7.24 -1.08 9.90
N GLU A 61 -8.45 -1.16 10.46
CA GLU A 61 -9.69 -0.99 9.70
C GLU A 61 -9.84 0.43 9.14
N HIS A 62 -9.51 1.46 9.93
CA HIS A 62 -9.52 2.85 9.49
C HIS A 62 -8.68 3.08 8.24
N PHE A 63 -7.43 2.60 8.23
CA PHE A 63 -6.54 2.74 7.07
C PHE A 63 -6.99 1.92 5.86
N VAL A 64 -7.58 0.74 6.09
CA VAL A 64 -8.18 -0.06 5.03
C VAL A 64 -9.32 0.71 4.36
N GLU A 65 -10.20 1.33 5.14
CA GLU A 65 -11.30 2.15 4.61
C GLU A 65 -10.81 3.37 3.82
N GLN A 66 -9.77 4.04 4.32
CA GLN A 66 -9.14 5.14 3.58
C GLN A 66 -8.56 4.68 2.24
N THR A 67 -7.95 3.50 2.20
CA THR A 67 -7.47 2.91 0.93
C THR A 67 -8.63 2.62 -0.03
N LEU A 68 -9.71 2.01 0.47
CA LEU A 68 -10.87 1.65 -0.35
C LEU A 68 -11.67 2.87 -0.85
N SER A 69 -11.57 4.00 -0.15
CA SER A 69 -12.19 5.28 -0.55
C SER A 69 -11.25 6.19 -1.34
N ASN A 70 -10.04 5.71 -1.67
CA ASN A 70 -9.00 6.49 -2.34
C ASN A 70 -8.59 7.78 -1.57
N ALA A 71 -8.69 7.73 -0.24
CA ALA A 71 -8.29 8.80 0.66
C ALA A 71 -6.84 8.64 1.13
N LYS A 72 -6.19 9.76 1.43
CA LYS A 72 -4.88 9.77 2.09
C LYS A 72 -5.01 9.19 3.50
N TRP A 73 -4.02 8.44 3.94
CA TRP A 73 -4.01 7.90 5.28
C TRP A 73 -3.81 9.00 6.32
N THR A 74 -4.71 9.05 7.29
CA THR A 74 -4.63 9.97 8.45
C THR A 74 -4.85 9.18 9.72
N LEU A 75 -4.28 9.64 10.83
CA LEU A 75 -4.55 9.01 12.12
C LEU A 75 -6.04 9.13 12.50
N PRO A 76 -6.61 8.15 13.21
CA PRO A 76 -7.98 8.23 13.71
C PRO A 76 -8.21 9.51 14.52
N ASN A 77 -9.37 10.15 14.32
CA ASN A 77 -9.75 11.41 14.99
C ASN A 77 -8.76 12.58 14.79
N SER A 78 -7.90 12.51 13.78
CA SER A 78 -6.92 13.54 13.48
C SER A 78 -6.83 13.81 11.98
N ARG A 79 -6.32 14.99 11.62
CA ARG A 79 -5.95 15.33 10.25
C ARG A 79 -4.47 15.07 9.96
N THR A 80 -3.73 14.54 10.93
CA THR A 80 -2.31 14.19 10.77
C THR A 80 -2.18 13.08 9.74
N ILE A 81 -1.49 13.39 8.64
CA ILE A 81 -1.18 12.44 7.58
C ILE A 81 -0.12 11.45 8.07
N VAL A 82 -0.34 10.17 7.79
CA VAL A 82 0.68 9.13 8.03
C VAL A 82 1.73 9.21 6.93
N THR A 83 2.97 9.45 7.33
CA THR A 83 4.13 9.54 6.43
C THR A 83 4.85 8.21 6.30
N ASP A 84 5.58 8.01 5.20
CA ASP A 84 6.40 6.80 4.97
C ASP A 84 7.39 6.57 6.11
N ARG A 85 7.94 7.65 6.70
CA ARG A 85 8.82 7.59 7.87
C ARG A 85 8.12 6.92 9.07
N GLN A 86 6.90 7.35 9.38
CA GLN A 86 6.13 6.76 10.48
C GLN A 86 5.78 5.29 10.21
N MET A 87 5.55 4.92 8.95
CA MET A 87 5.26 3.53 8.59
C MET A 87 6.45 2.60 8.85
N VAL A 88 7.66 3.08 8.60
CA VAL A 88 8.91 2.32 8.79
C VAL A 88 9.36 2.31 10.26
N GLU A 89 9.22 3.43 10.97
CA GLU A 89 9.60 3.51 12.39
C GLU A 89 8.77 2.55 13.25
N LEU A 90 7.48 2.39 12.96
CA LEU A 90 6.59 1.48 13.70
C LEU A 90 6.89 0.00 13.45
N SER A 91 7.36 -0.37 12.25
CA SER A 91 7.70 -1.76 11.92
C SER A 91 9.01 -2.30 12.53
N ASN A 92 9.79 -1.44 13.20
CA ASN A 92 11.06 -1.82 13.85
C ASN A 92 10.91 -2.03 15.36
N THR A 93 9.67 -2.12 15.86
CA THR A 93 9.36 -2.35 17.28
C THR A 93 9.01 -3.81 17.50
#